data_AF-A0A9D3A027-F1
#
_entry.id   AF-A0A9D3A027-F1
#
_cell.length_a   1.000
_cell.length_b   1.000
_cell.length_c   1.000
_cell.angle_alpha   90.00
_cell.angle_beta   90.00
_cell.angle_gamma   90.00
#
_symmetry.space_group_name_H-M   'P 1'
#
loop_
_entity.id
_entity.type
_entity.pdbx_description
1 polymer ?
#
loop_
_entity_poly.entity_id
_entity_poly.type
_entity_poly.pdbx_seq_one_letter_code
_entity_poly.pdbx_strand_id
1 'polypeptide(L)'
;NGHSYKERKSENTNLAILCSSNFREPFDQPIAYAQKIGELVNMLGAGHILVQRFGDILDGKRTWQHELDRSNVRPTLPDAVAGDITSALPYRTMTSIINFMRAVDEAIPGFAADETLLYAPELKFYSNRVKMDERFDTNIDNLHCLGDSSGWTRGLMMASVMGWLMGQRLAGE
;
A
#
# COMPACT_ATOMS: atom_id res chain seq x y z
N ASN A 1 0.55 -3.68 -4.35
CA ASN A 1 -0.73 -4.11 -3.77
C ASN A 1 -0.81 -5.63 -3.78
N GLY A 2 -1.59 -6.24 -2.90
CA GLY A 2 -1.74 -7.70 -2.80
C GLY A 2 -2.85 -8.25 -3.71
N HIS A 3 -2.70 -9.51 -4.13
CA HIS A 3 -3.72 -10.24 -4.87
C HIS A 3 -3.72 -11.71 -4.47
N SER A 4 -4.89 -12.35 -4.53
CA SER A 4 -5.04 -13.79 -4.32
C SER A 4 -6.04 -14.36 -5.32
N TYR A 5 -5.70 -15.53 -5.87
CA TYR A 5 -6.59 -16.27 -6.76
C TYR A 5 -7.45 -17.24 -5.96
N LYS A 6 -8.70 -17.44 -6.38
CA LYS A 6 -9.60 -18.43 -5.76
C LYS A 6 -9.08 -19.85 -5.95
N GLU A 7 -8.61 -20.16 -7.16
CA GLU A 7 -8.25 -21.52 -7.59
C GLU A 7 -6.74 -21.80 -7.57
N ARG A 8 -5.90 -20.78 -7.40
CA ARG A 8 -4.45 -20.92 -7.32
C ARG A 8 -3.94 -20.44 -5.97
N LYS A 9 -3.31 -21.34 -5.22
CA LYS A 9 -2.64 -21.00 -3.96
C LYS A 9 -1.18 -20.61 -4.22
N SER A 10 -0.71 -19.67 -3.42
CA SER A 10 0.71 -19.32 -3.32
C SER A 10 1.25 -19.88 -2.01
N GLU A 11 2.52 -20.25 -2.00
CA GLU A 11 3.25 -20.65 -0.80
C GLU A 11 3.45 -19.48 0.18
N ASN A 12 3.24 -18.23 -0.29
CA ASN A 12 3.44 -17.04 0.52
C ASN A 12 2.12 -16.40 0.95
N THR A 13 2.08 -15.93 2.18
CA THR A 13 1.06 -14.98 2.66
C THR A 13 1.62 -13.56 2.51
N ASN A 14 0.80 -12.63 2.04
CA ASN A 14 1.17 -11.21 1.96
C ASN A 14 0.11 -10.35 2.65
N LEU A 15 0.56 -9.21 3.16
CA LEU A 15 -0.28 -8.14 3.66
C LEU A 15 0.40 -6.79 3.39
N ALA A 16 -0.35 -5.71 3.51
CA ALA A 16 0.20 -4.36 3.46
C ALA A 16 0.34 -3.78 4.86
N ILE A 17 1.54 -3.31 5.20
CA ILE A 17 1.80 -2.51 6.41
C ILE A 17 1.86 -1.05 5.97
N LEU A 18 0.94 -0.24 6.49
CA LEU A 18 0.79 1.17 6.10
C LEU A 18 1.03 2.07 7.31
N CYS A 19 1.83 3.10 7.13
CA CYS A 19 2.03 4.15 8.12
C CYS A 19 1.31 5.42 7.68
N SER A 20 0.32 5.87 8.45
CA SER A 20 -0.38 7.13 8.20
C SER A 20 0.49 8.32 8.59
N SER A 21 0.71 9.23 7.64
CA SER A 21 1.40 10.50 7.89
C SER A 21 0.39 11.64 7.79
N ASN A 22 0.28 12.43 8.86
CA ASN A 22 -0.54 13.63 8.88
C ASN A 22 0.39 14.84 8.96
N PHE A 23 0.37 15.67 7.92
CA PHE A 23 1.13 16.91 7.90
C PHE A 23 0.24 18.09 8.29
N ARG A 24 0.86 19.14 8.83
CA ARG A 24 0.24 20.42 9.16
C ARG A 24 1.23 21.50 8.78
N GLU A 25 0.78 22.76 8.81
CA GLU A 25 1.63 23.93 8.60
C GLU A 25 3.00 23.77 9.27
N PRO A 26 4.12 24.06 8.57
CA PRO A 26 4.22 24.74 7.27
C PRO A 26 4.11 23.84 6.02
N PHE A 27 3.94 22.52 6.17
CA PHE A 27 3.87 21.60 5.05
C PHE A 27 2.49 20.94 4.96
N ASP A 28 1.75 21.20 3.88
CA ASP A 28 0.42 20.63 3.65
C ASP A 28 0.29 20.07 2.24
N GLN A 29 1.28 19.27 1.83
CA GLN A 29 1.30 18.60 0.52
C GLN A 29 1.54 17.09 0.65
N PRO A 30 0.67 16.34 1.36
CA PRO A 30 0.83 14.90 1.62
C PRO A 30 0.91 14.06 0.33
N ILE A 31 0.16 14.44 -0.71
CA ILE A 31 0.15 13.72 -1.99
C ILE A 31 1.50 13.86 -2.67
N ALA A 32 2.03 15.09 -2.77
CA ALA A 32 3.34 15.35 -3.36
C ALA A 32 4.45 14.63 -2.59
N TYR A 33 4.38 14.63 -1.25
CA TYR A 33 5.30 13.87 -0.41
C TYR A 33 5.30 12.38 -0.76
N ALA A 34 4.11 11.75 -0.79
CA ALA A 34 3.99 10.34 -1.11
C ALA A 34 4.44 10.02 -2.54
N GLN A 35 4.15 10.89 -3.52
CA GLN A 35 4.66 10.76 -4.89
C GLN A 35 6.19 10.80 -4.93
N LYS A 36 6.83 11.71 -4.19
CA LYS A 36 8.30 11.81 -4.12
C LYS A 36 8.94 10.57 -3.51
N ILE A 37 8.33 9.98 -2.49
CA ILE A 37 8.77 8.68 -1.97
C ILE A 37 8.63 7.60 -3.05
N GLY A 38 7.52 7.55 -3.78
CA GLY A 38 7.32 6.61 -4.88
C GLY A 38 8.36 6.73 -5.99
N GLU A 39 8.63 7.97 -6.43
CA GLU A 39 9.66 8.28 -7.41
C GLU A 39 11.06 7.82 -6.95
N LEU A 40 11.40 8.08 -5.68
CA LEU A 40 12.69 7.70 -5.11
C LEU A 40 12.85 6.17 -5.05
N VAL A 41 11.83 5.45 -4.58
CA VAL A 41 11.88 3.98 -4.53
C VAL A 41 11.98 3.38 -5.93
N ASN A 42 11.20 3.91 -6.90
CA ASN A 42 11.29 3.48 -8.30
C ASN A 42 12.68 3.74 -8.90
N MET A 43 13.30 4.87 -8.57
CA MET A 43 14.66 5.20 -9.01
C MET A 43 15.68 4.19 -8.46
N LEU A 44 15.60 3.85 -7.18
CA LEU A 44 16.47 2.84 -6.56
C LEU A 44 16.25 1.44 -7.15
N GLY A 45 15.02 1.11 -7.56
CA GLY A 45 14.66 -0.12 -8.24
C GLY A 45 14.94 -0.12 -9.74
N ALA A 46 15.45 0.97 -10.32
CA ALA A 46 15.60 1.15 -11.77
C ALA A 46 14.30 0.84 -12.56
N GLY A 47 13.15 1.20 -11.99
CA GLY A 47 11.82 0.92 -12.56
C GLY A 47 11.19 -0.41 -12.12
N HIS A 48 11.94 -1.27 -11.42
CA HIS A 48 11.45 -2.53 -10.85
C HIS A 48 11.00 -2.36 -9.39
N ILE A 49 10.24 -3.33 -8.88
CA ILE A 49 9.77 -3.33 -7.49
C ILE A 49 10.90 -3.78 -6.56
N LEU A 50 11.22 -2.97 -5.55
CA LEU A 50 12.25 -3.32 -4.57
C LEU A 50 11.75 -4.34 -3.56
N VAL A 51 12.63 -5.31 -3.27
CA VAL A 51 12.51 -6.25 -2.16
C VAL A 51 13.75 -6.20 -1.30
N GLN A 52 13.55 -6.22 0.02
CA GLN A 52 14.62 -6.34 1.01
C GLN A 52 14.20 -7.34 2.09
N ARG A 53 15.13 -8.20 2.51
CA ARG A 53 14.89 -9.13 3.62
C ARG A 53 14.85 -8.35 4.94
N PHE A 54 13.99 -8.76 5.85
CA PHE A 54 13.82 -8.09 7.12
C PHE A 54 15.10 -8.12 7.98
N GLY A 55 15.85 -9.24 7.96
CA GLY A 55 17.14 -9.33 8.65
C GLY A 55 18.16 -8.31 8.12
N ASP A 56 18.23 -8.13 6.79
CA ASP A 56 19.13 -7.14 6.18
C ASP A 56 18.76 -5.71 6.60
N ILE A 57 17.46 -5.41 6.78
CA ILE A 57 16.98 -4.12 7.31
C ILE A 57 17.46 -3.90 8.75
N LEU A 58 17.39 -4.94 9.59
CA LEU A 58 17.85 -4.86 10.98
C LEU A 58 19.38 -4.66 11.06
N ASP A 59 20.12 -5.29 10.15
CA ASP A 59 21.57 -5.15 10.02
C ASP A 59 21.99 -3.80 9.40
N GLY A 60 21.04 -3.00 8.94
CA GLY A 60 21.31 -1.72 8.28
C GLY A 60 22.02 -1.89 6.93
N LYS A 61 21.79 -3.01 6.24
CA LYS A 61 22.40 -3.32 4.94
C LYS A 61 21.35 -3.59 3.86
N ARG A 62 21.75 -3.42 2.61
CA ARG A 62 20.92 -3.84 1.47
C ARG A 62 20.86 -5.36 1.33
N THR A 63 19.82 -5.85 0.66
CA THR A 63 19.80 -7.22 0.14
C THR A 63 20.46 -7.24 -1.24
N TRP A 64 21.30 -8.24 -1.48
CA TRP A 64 21.86 -8.52 -2.82
C TRP A 64 21.09 -9.64 -3.51
N GLN A 65 21.05 -9.62 -4.85
CA GLN A 65 20.27 -10.60 -5.61
C GLN A 65 20.70 -12.04 -5.32
N HIS A 66 22.01 -12.30 -5.23
CA HIS A 66 22.53 -13.63 -4.90
C HIS A 66 22.18 -14.11 -3.48
N GLU A 67 21.90 -13.20 -2.54
CA GLU A 67 21.40 -13.55 -1.21
C GLU A 67 19.91 -13.88 -1.27
N LEU A 68 19.14 -13.08 -2.03
CA LEU A 68 17.70 -13.30 -2.24
C LEU A 68 17.43 -14.63 -2.96
N ASP A 69 18.24 -14.97 -3.97
CA ASP A 69 18.09 -16.21 -4.76
C ASP A 69 18.29 -17.48 -3.91
N ARG A 70 19.05 -17.36 -2.82
CA ARG A 70 19.36 -18.42 -1.85
C ARG A 70 18.41 -18.47 -0.66
N SER A 71 17.50 -17.50 -0.51
CA SER A 71 16.55 -17.49 0.60
C SER A 71 15.46 -18.55 0.42
N ASN A 72 14.94 -19.07 1.55
CA ASN A 72 13.83 -20.02 1.53
C ASN A 72 12.54 -19.36 1.04
N VAL A 73 12.31 -18.09 1.37
CA VAL A 73 11.15 -17.32 0.92
C VAL A 73 11.49 -16.67 -0.42
N ARG A 74 10.77 -17.05 -1.48
CA ARG A 74 10.97 -16.49 -2.82
C ARG A 74 9.97 -15.38 -3.10
N PRO A 75 10.36 -14.31 -3.83
CA PRO A 75 9.41 -13.33 -4.30
C PRO A 75 8.32 -13.95 -5.18
N THR A 76 7.06 -13.55 -4.98
CA THR A 76 5.94 -14.00 -5.83
C THR A 76 5.73 -13.14 -7.06
N LEU A 77 6.20 -11.89 -7.01
CA LEU A 77 6.18 -10.96 -8.15
C LEU A 77 7.46 -11.15 -8.97
N PRO A 78 7.38 -11.55 -10.26
CA PRO A 78 8.56 -11.78 -11.09
C PRO A 78 9.43 -10.54 -11.32
N ASP A 79 8.83 -9.36 -11.27
CA ASP A 79 9.50 -8.07 -11.46
C ASP A 79 10.19 -7.53 -10.20
N ALA A 80 10.23 -8.33 -9.12
CA ALA A 80 10.84 -7.93 -7.87
C ALA A 80 12.38 -8.10 -7.91
N VAL A 81 13.10 -7.06 -7.49
CA VAL A 81 14.58 -7.05 -7.46
C VAL A 81 15.09 -6.76 -6.05
N ALA A 82 16.20 -7.41 -5.68
CA ALA A 82 16.85 -7.16 -4.40
C ALA A 82 17.43 -5.73 -4.31
N GLY A 83 17.13 -5.03 -3.23
CA GLY A 83 17.59 -3.65 -3.06
C GLY A 83 17.65 -3.17 -1.62
N ASP A 84 17.58 -1.85 -1.48
CA ASP A 84 17.62 -1.15 -0.20
C ASP A 84 16.42 -0.21 -0.06
N ILE A 85 15.41 -0.70 0.64
CA ILE A 85 14.19 0.05 0.95
C ILE A 85 14.50 1.13 1.99
N THR A 86 15.44 0.88 2.91
CA THR A 86 15.81 1.83 3.97
C THR A 86 16.48 3.11 3.43
N SER A 87 17.09 3.03 2.26
CA SER A 87 17.64 4.19 1.55
C SER A 87 16.59 5.14 0.98
N ALA A 88 15.35 4.67 0.74
CA ALA A 88 14.28 5.50 0.18
C ALA A 88 13.17 5.85 1.19
N LEU A 89 12.87 4.95 2.13
CA LEU A 89 11.82 5.21 3.10
C LEU A 89 12.32 6.09 4.26
N PRO A 90 11.51 7.08 4.70
CA PRO A 90 11.88 7.95 5.81
C PRO A 90 12.10 7.15 7.10
N TYR A 91 13.05 7.60 7.92
CA TYR A 91 13.38 6.98 9.21
C TYR A 91 12.15 6.65 10.05
N ARG A 92 11.25 7.62 10.25
CA ARG A 92 10.04 7.43 11.08
C ARG A 92 9.14 6.31 10.54
N THR A 93 8.96 6.23 9.22
CA THR A 93 8.18 5.17 8.57
C THR A 93 8.83 3.81 8.79
N MET A 94 10.14 3.69 8.57
CA MET A 94 10.85 2.44 8.78
C MET A 94 10.84 2.00 10.24
N THR A 95 11.06 2.91 11.20
CA THR A 95 10.96 2.59 12.63
C THR A 95 9.57 2.10 13.00
N SER A 96 8.51 2.73 12.49
CA SER A 96 7.13 2.27 12.72
C SER A 96 6.88 0.88 12.15
N ILE A 97 7.36 0.60 10.94
CA ILE A 97 7.25 -0.73 10.32
C ILE A 97 8.00 -1.77 11.16
N ILE A 98 9.25 -1.52 11.53
CA ILE A 98 10.07 -2.46 12.33
C ILE A 98 9.41 -2.75 13.68
N ASN A 99 8.93 -1.72 14.38
CA ASN A 99 8.26 -1.89 15.66
C ASN A 99 6.96 -2.69 15.52
N PHE A 100 6.18 -2.43 14.46
CA PHE A 100 4.97 -3.21 14.17
C PHE A 100 5.30 -4.68 13.90
N MET A 101 6.30 -4.95 13.04
CA MET A 101 6.74 -6.31 12.74
C MET A 101 7.11 -7.07 14.01
N ARG A 102 7.92 -6.46 14.89
CA ARG A 102 8.32 -7.06 16.17
C ARG A 102 7.15 -7.31 17.12
N ALA A 103 6.24 -6.35 17.24
CA ALA A 103 5.06 -6.51 18.09
C ALA A 103 4.10 -7.60 17.58
N VAL A 104 3.95 -7.75 16.27
CA VAL A 104 3.15 -8.83 15.69
C VAL A 104 3.83 -10.19 15.87
N ASP A 105 5.16 -10.24 15.81
CA ASP A 105 5.92 -11.47 16.02
C ASP A 105 5.72 -12.08 17.41
N GLU A 106 5.48 -11.25 18.44
CA GLU A 106 5.12 -11.72 19.78
C GLU A 106 3.80 -12.52 19.79
N ALA A 107 2.84 -12.15 18.92
CA ALA A 107 1.56 -12.84 18.79
C ALA A 107 1.58 -13.96 17.74
N ILE A 108 2.40 -13.81 16.68
CA ILE A 108 2.52 -14.72 15.54
C ILE A 108 4.01 -14.98 15.32
N PRO A 109 4.59 -15.97 16.01
CA PRO A 109 6.02 -16.26 15.90
C PRO A 109 6.45 -16.57 14.47
N GLY A 110 7.52 -15.91 14.02
CA GLY A 110 8.06 -16.04 12.66
C GLY A 110 7.54 -14.98 11.69
N PHE A 111 6.65 -14.09 12.13
CA PHE A 111 6.21 -12.94 11.33
C PHE A 111 7.39 -12.01 11.00
N ALA A 112 8.27 -11.78 11.97
CA ALA A 112 9.46 -10.92 11.84
C ALA A 112 10.76 -11.73 11.67
N ALA A 113 10.69 -12.89 11.00
CA ALA A 113 11.87 -13.68 10.67
C ALA A 113 12.82 -12.93 9.72
N ASP A 114 14.12 -13.23 9.79
CA ASP A 114 15.15 -12.57 8.98
C ASP A 114 14.90 -12.71 7.47
N GLU A 115 14.29 -13.82 7.05
CA GLU A 115 13.95 -14.12 5.66
C GLU A 115 12.63 -13.49 5.19
N THR A 116 11.87 -12.83 6.07
CA THR A 116 10.63 -12.15 5.68
C THR A 116 10.94 -11.06 4.65
N LEU A 117 10.23 -11.08 3.53
CA LEU A 117 10.45 -10.14 2.42
C LEU A 117 9.57 -8.91 2.56
N LEU A 118 10.19 -7.73 2.62
CA LEU A 118 9.50 -6.45 2.52
C LEU A 118 9.56 -5.97 1.08
N TYR A 119 8.39 -5.60 0.54
CA TYR A 119 8.24 -4.98 -0.77
C TYR A 119 7.97 -3.49 -0.58
N ALA A 120 8.58 -2.64 -1.39
CA ALA A 120 8.27 -1.21 -1.39
C ALA A 120 8.22 -0.58 -2.79
N PRO A 121 7.40 0.48 -2.97
CA PRO A 121 6.49 1.07 -1.98
C PRO A 121 5.04 0.62 -2.19
N GLU A 122 4.26 0.49 -1.12
CA GLU A 122 2.79 0.50 -1.20
C GLU A 122 2.29 1.88 -0.78
N LEU A 123 1.85 2.68 -1.76
CA LEU A 123 1.33 4.03 -1.51
C LEU A 123 -0.19 4.05 -1.68
N LYS A 124 -0.88 4.55 -0.66
CA LYS A 124 -2.33 4.79 -0.68
C LYS A 124 -2.60 6.28 -0.52
N PHE A 125 -3.03 6.91 -1.60
CA PHE A 125 -3.50 8.29 -1.57
C PHE A 125 -4.94 8.30 -1.08
N TYR A 126 -5.22 9.00 0.01
CA TYR A 126 -6.60 9.26 0.39
C TYR A 126 -7.19 10.28 -0.59
N SER A 127 -8.30 9.92 -1.24
CA SER A 127 -9.01 10.88 -2.08
C SER A 127 -9.66 11.94 -1.20
N ASN A 128 -9.78 13.15 -1.76
CA ASN A 128 -10.64 14.15 -1.18
C ASN A 128 -12.07 13.62 -1.19
N ARG A 129 -12.70 13.57 -0.02
CA ARG A 129 -14.11 13.18 0.11
C ARG A 129 -14.97 14.24 -0.57
N VAL A 130 -15.57 13.88 -1.70
CA VAL A 130 -16.47 14.77 -2.44
C VAL A 130 -17.68 15.07 -1.56
N LYS A 131 -18.03 16.33 -1.36
CA LYS A 131 -19.24 16.68 -0.60
C LYS A 131 -20.46 16.33 -1.44
N MET A 132 -21.34 15.52 -0.88
CA MET A 132 -22.60 15.10 -1.49
C MET A 132 -23.70 15.10 -0.45
N ASP A 133 -24.94 15.18 -0.90
CA ASP A 133 -26.12 14.97 -0.06
C ASP A 133 -26.50 13.48 0.02
N GLU A 134 -27.62 13.20 0.72
CA GLU A 134 -28.14 11.83 0.87
C GLU A 134 -28.60 11.19 -0.44
N ARG A 135 -28.74 11.98 -1.51
CA ARG A 135 -29.16 11.54 -2.83
C ARG A 135 -27.99 11.36 -3.81
N PHE A 136 -26.76 11.54 -3.32
CA PHE A 136 -25.51 11.50 -4.11
C PHE A 136 -25.36 12.65 -5.11
N ASP A 137 -26.03 13.77 -4.85
CA ASP A 137 -25.87 14.98 -5.66
C ASP A 137 -24.69 15.80 -5.14
N THR A 138 -23.86 16.28 -6.06
CA THR A 138 -22.78 17.23 -5.75
C THR A 138 -23.31 18.66 -5.84
N ASN A 139 -22.44 19.64 -5.59
CA ASN A 139 -22.79 21.05 -5.81
C ASN A 139 -22.80 21.46 -7.30
N ILE A 140 -22.63 20.51 -8.23
CA ILE A 140 -22.68 20.69 -9.67
C ILE A 140 -23.82 19.84 -10.20
N ASP A 141 -24.76 20.49 -10.88
CA ASP A 141 -25.93 19.82 -11.45
C ASP A 141 -25.52 18.71 -12.42
N ASN A 142 -26.19 17.56 -12.30
CA ASN A 142 -25.95 16.35 -13.11
C ASN A 142 -24.53 15.75 -13.00
N LEU A 143 -23.77 16.09 -11.96
CA LEU A 143 -22.51 15.43 -11.63
C LEU A 143 -22.66 14.56 -10.38
N HIS A 144 -22.47 13.25 -10.55
CA HIS A 144 -22.50 12.27 -9.47
C HIS A 144 -21.14 11.59 -9.32
N CYS A 145 -20.63 11.55 -8.09
CA CYS A 145 -19.36 10.89 -7.77
C CYS A 145 -19.64 9.65 -6.91
N LEU A 146 -19.43 8.45 -7.44
CA LEU A 146 -19.78 7.19 -6.77
C LEU A 146 -18.55 6.31 -6.54
N GLY A 147 -18.72 5.30 -5.69
CA GLY A 147 -17.67 4.32 -5.41
C GLY A 147 -16.46 4.93 -4.72
N ASP A 148 -15.31 4.26 -4.80
CA ASP A 148 -14.10 4.68 -4.08
C ASP A 148 -13.61 6.07 -4.57
N SER A 149 -13.93 6.45 -5.80
CA SER A 149 -13.58 7.77 -6.38
C SER A 149 -14.19 8.94 -5.61
N SER A 150 -15.37 8.73 -5.00
CA SER A 150 -16.06 9.74 -4.19
C SER A 150 -15.40 9.99 -2.83
N GLY A 151 -14.54 9.07 -2.37
CA GLY A 151 -14.00 9.06 -1.02
C GLY A 151 -14.97 8.60 0.08
N TRP A 152 -16.21 8.21 -0.26
CA TRP A 152 -17.21 7.72 0.72
C TRP A 152 -17.20 6.22 0.94
N THR A 153 -16.65 5.46 0.00
CA THR A 153 -16.62 4.00 0.09
C THR A 153 -15.18 3.50 0.15
N ARG A 154 -15.04 2.30 0.71
CA ARG A 154 -13.77 1.57 0.77
C ARG A 154 -14.07 0.11 0.46
N GLY A 155 -14.02 -0.21 -0.83
CA GLY A 155 -14.11 -1.59 -1.30
C GLY A 155 -15.38 -1.91 -2.06
N LEU A 156 -15.34 -3.10 -2.67
CA LEU A 156 -16.25 -3.52 -3.74
C LEU A 156 -17.73 -3.46 -3.34
N MET A 157 -18.07 -3.96 -2.15
CA MET A 157 -19.46 -4.02 -1.69
C MET A 157 -20.08 -2.62 -1.57
N MET A 158 -19.42 -1.72 -0.85
CA MET A 158 -19.93 -0.37 -0.62
C MET A 158 -20.00 0.43 -1.93
N ALA A 159 -18.99 0.31 -2.79
CA ALA A 159 -19.00 0.93 -4.10
C ALA A 159 -20.14 0.40 -4.99
N SER A 160 -20.42 -0.90 -4.94
CA SER A 160 -21.52 -1.53 -5.69
C SER A 160 -22.88 -1.06 -5.19
N VAL A 161 -23.06 -0.94 -3.88
CA VAL A 161 -24.32 -0.45 -3.28
C VAL A 161 -24.60 1.00 -3.70
N MET A 162 -23.59 1.88 -3.67
CA MET A 162 -23.75 3.26 -4.18
C MET A 162 -24.16 3.27 -5.66
N GLY A 163 -23.50 2.47 -6.50
CA GLY A 163 -23.84 2.36 -7.91
C GLY A 163 -25.27 1.88 -8.14
N TRP A 164 -25.71 0.86 -7.39
CA TRP A 164 -27.07 0.34 -7.47
C TRP A 164 -28.12 1.38 -7.06
N LEU A 165 -27.92 2.06 -5.93
CA LEU A 165 -28.83 3.10 -5.44
C LEU A 165 -28.99 4.26 -6.44
N MET A 166 -27.87 4.73 -7.02
CA MET A 166 -27.92 5.78 -8.03
C MET A 166 -28.62 5.29 -9.31
N GLY A 167 -28.34 4.07 -9.75
CA GLY A 167 -28.97 3.47 -10.92
C GLY A 167 -30.49 3.35 -10.77
N GLN A 168 -30.98 2.98 -9.58
CA GLN A 168 -32.41 2.93 -9.28
C GLN A 168 -33.07 4.30 -9.37
N ARG A 169 -32.42 5.34 -8.83
CA ARG A 169 -32.91 6.72 -8.89
C ARG A 169 -33.03 7.19 -10.34
N LEU A 170 -31.94 7.09 -11.11
CA LEU A 170 -31.89 7.57 -12.50
C LEU A 170 -32.86 6.83 -13.42
N ALA A 171 -33.19 5.57 -13.12
CA ALA A 171 -34.16 4.81 -13.89
C ALA A 171 -35.62 5.18 -13.57
N GLY A 172 -35.87 5.83 -12.43
CA GLY A 172 -37.19 6.28 -11.99
C GLY A 172 -37.51 7.74 -12.28
N GLU A 173 -36.52 8.51 -12.75
CA GLU A 173 -36.67 9.88 -13.27
C GLU A 173 -37.07 9.85 -14.76
#